data_AF-A0A931SMQ8-F1
#
_entry.id   AF-A0A931SMQ8-F1
#
_cell.length_a   1.000
_cell.length_b   1.000
_cell.length_c   1.000
_cell.angle_alpha   90.00
_cell.angle_beta   90.00
_cell.angle_gamma   90.00
#
_symmetry.space_group_name_H-M   'P 1'
#
loop_
_entity.id
_entity.type
_entity.pdbx_description
1 polymer ?
#
loop_
_entity_poly.entity_id
_entity_poly.type
_entity_poly.pdbx_seq_one_letter_code
_entity_poly.pdbx_strand_id
1 'polypeptide(L)'
;MLSKGIWRLGLIGLLGGALVALAACGGGVSQEEYNKAKEQLASEQQKATVLQQQLSSKIQESSTLQQQVAAKDKEVADLKAKPAAATGVRTLIGAQQIPTPTPRPTATPLPPGVPTPTAAPAVRVPPEIANEVLPFVFYVETLATTSVGIDGWSSTVACVPNTVFKRGMKLVWRFEVFDTSVGKRVTDLEGATVKIRLSHGEDVTARYSRRGGVGPWTWAAGWNIPLDYPLGAFAYKISVTTKDGRTGTFDPDKVALVRAATATAAGIDSRVQIID
;
A
#
# COMPACT_ATOMS: atom_id res chain seq x y z
N MET A 1 10.19 -10.77 51.24
CA MET A 1 8.82 -11.01 50.71
C MET A 1 8.97 -11.50 49.27
N LEU A 2 9.19 -12.79 49.03
CA LEU A 2 8.17 -13.85 48.89
C LEU A 2 7.07 -13.51 47.88
N SER A 3 7.18 -14.06 46.67
CA SER A 3 6.14 -14.86 45.97
C SER A 3 6.65 -15.15 44.55
N LYS A 4 7.15 -16.35 44.25
CA LYS A 4 6.39 -17.48 43.69
C LYS A 4 5.53 -17.10 42.48
N GLY A 5 5.93 -17.62 41.33
CA GLY A 5 5.19 -17.59 40.06
C GLY A 5 5.69 -18.68 39.11
N ILE A 6 5.59 -19.94 39.55
CA ILE A 6 5.76 -21.14 38.73
C ILE A 6 4.59 -21.19 37.75
N TRP A 7 4.86 -21.20 36.43
CA TRP A 7 3.95 -21.81 35.45
C TRP A 7 4.71 -22.85 34.63
N ARG A 8 4.11 -24.04 34.63
CA ARG A 8 4.51 -25.35 34.11
C ARG A 8 4.61 -25.33 32.58
N LEU A 9 5.65 -25.93 31.99
CA LEU A 9 5.65 -27.29 31.41
C LEU A 9 4.47 -27.57 30.46
N GLY A 10 4.78 -27.80 29.18
CA GLY A 10 3.94 -28.53 28.24
C GLY A 10 4.38 -28.36 26.79
N LEU A 11 4.60 -29.48 26.09
CA LEU A 11 4.81 -29.61 24.63
C LEU A 11 6.24 -29.46 24.07
N ILE A 12 7.19 -30.28 24.53
CA ILE A 12 8.15 -30.93 23.60
C ILE A 12 8.38 -32.36 24.11
N GLY A 13 7.51 -33.27 23.73
CA GLY A 13 7.56 -34.67 24.14
C GLY A 13 6.58 -35.50 23.35
N LEU A 14 6.64 -35.42 22.01
CA LEU A 14 5.74 -36.18 21.14
C LEU A 14 6.37 -36.50 19.77
N LEU A 15 7.67 -36.86 19.76
CA LEU A 15 8.34 -37.41 18.57
C LEU A 15 9.33 -38.55 18.92
N GLY A 16 9.13 -39.22 20.06
CA GLY A 16 9.94 -40.36 20.49
C GLY A 16 9.20 -41.71 20.50
N GLY A 17 7.98 -41.78 19.94
CA GLY A 17 7.09 -42.93 20.11
C GLY A 17 6.25 -43.22 18.89
N ALA A 18 6.88 -43.64 17.79
CA ALA A 18 6.20 -44.26 16.65
C ALA A 18 7.04 -45.43 16.10
N LEU A 19 7.46 -46.34 16.99
CA LEU A 19 8.18 -47.56 16.61
C LEU A 19 7.72 -48.77 17.42
N VAL A 20 6.40 -48.88 17.65
CA VAL A 20 5.74 -50.13 18.07
C VAL A 20 4.43 -50.28 17.31
N ALA A 21 4.52 -50.71 16.06
CA ALA A 21 3.43 -51.38 15.35
C ALA A 21 4.02 -52.09 14.13
N LEU A 22 4.35 -53.37 14.26
CA LEU A 22 4.29 -54.43 13.24
C LEU A 22 4.96 -55.70 13.78
N ALA A 23 4.31 -56.34 14.75
CA ALA A 23 4.52 -57.75 15.05
C ALA A 23 3.43 -58.55 14.31
N ALA A 24 3.50 -58.60 12.97
CA ALA A 24 2.76 -59.54 12.13
C ALA A 24 3.12 -59.36 10.63
N CYS A 25 4.39 -59.54 10.26
CA CYS A 25 4.87 -59.92 8.92
C CYS A 25 6.38 -60.18 9.04
N GLY A 26 6.82 -61.42 8.76
CA GLY A 26 8.20 -61.87 8.96
C GLY A 26 9.21 -61.32 7.95
N GLY A 27 9.51 -60.02 8.02
CA GLY A 27 10.65 -59.40 7.34
C GLY A 27 11.51 -58.68 8.38
N GLY A 28 12.66 -59.26 8.73
CA GLY A 28 13.63 -58.60 9.61
C GLY A 28 14.17 -57.35 8.91
N VAL A 29 14.12 -56.20 9.59
CA VAL A 29 14.77 -54.97 9.12
C VAL A 29 16.25 -55.29 8.91
N SER A 30 16.74 -55.04 7.70
CA SER A 30 18.14 -55.32 7.37
C SER A 30 19.06 -54.42 8.19
N GLN A 31 20.24 -54.93 8.53
CA GLN A 31 21.21 -54.15 9.32
C GLN A 31 21.65 -52.85 8.60
N GLU A 32 21.53 -52.82 7.28
CA GLU A 32 21.74 -51.64 6.44
C GLU A 32 20.67 -50.55 6.68
N GLU A 33 19.40 -50.93 6.73
CA GLU A 33 18.29 -49.99 7.01
C GLU A 33 18.41 -49.38 8.42
N TYR A 34 18.85 -50.17 9.40
CA TYR A 34 19.12 -49.68 10.75
C TYR A 34 20.24 -48.63 10.78
N ASN A 35 21.35 -48.88 10.08
CA ASN A 35 22.46 -47.93 10.01
C ASN A 35 22.04 -46.63 9.30
N LYS A 36 21.27 -46.73 8.22
CA LYS A 36 20.74 -45.57 7.49
C LYS A 36 19.80 -44.72 8.35
N ALA A 37 18.91 -45.36 9.12
CA ALA A 37 18.03 -44.67 10.05
C ALA A 37 18.82 -43.95 11.17
N LYS A 38 19.90 -44.58 11.66
CA LYS A 38 20.79 -43.99 12.67
C LYS A 38 21.52 -42.76 12.15
N GLU A 39 22.00 -42.80 10.91
CA GLU A 39 22.63 -41.64 10.25
C GLU A 39 21.64 -40.50 10.01
N GLN A 40 20.42 -40.82 9.57
CA GLN A 40 19.35 -39.83 9.40
C GLN A 40 18.99 -39.14 10.71
N LEU A 41 18.85 -39.90 11.80
CA LEU A 41 18.55 -39.34 13.11
C LEU A 41 19.67 -38.41 13.61
N ALA A 42 20.93 -38.78 13.40
CA ALA A 42 22.07 -37.93 13.72
C ALA A 42 22.07 -36.63 12.90
N SER A 43 21.75 -36.71 11.60
CA SER A 43 21.62 -35.54 10.72
C SER A 43 20.48 -34.61 11.15
N GLU A 44 19.33 -35.15 11.52
CA GLU A 44 18.20 -34.35 12.01
C GLU A 44 18.50 -33.68 13.35
N GLN A 45 19.16 -34.38 14.28
CA GLN A 45 19.58 -33.78 15.55
C GLN A 45 20.57 -32.62 15.35
N GLN A 46 21.48 -32.73 14.38
CA GLN A 46 22.39 -31.64 14.02
C GLN A 46 21.62 -30.44 13.43
N LYS A 47 20.66 -30.68 12.52
CA LYS A 47 19.81 -29.62 11.96
C LYS A 47 19.00 -28.90 13.03
N ALA A 48 18.42 -29.65 13.97
CA ALA A 48 17.66 -29.08 15.09
C ALA A 48 18.55 -28.18 15.96
N THR A 49 19.80 -28.60 16.23
CA THR A 49 20.76 -27.82 17.01
C THR A 49 21.13 -26.51 16.31
N VAL A 50 21.39 -26.55 14.99
CA VAL A 50 21.73 -25.36 14.20
C VAL A 50 20.55 -24.39 14.16
N LEU A 51 19.32 -24.88 13.94
CA LEU A 51 18.13 -24.04 13.95
C LEU A 51 17.91 -23.39 15.32
N GLN A 52 18.15 -24.13 16.41
CA GLN A 52 18.02 -23.60 17.76
C GLN A 52 19.05 -22.48 18.05
N GLN A 53 20.28 -22.61 17.54
CA GLN A 53 21.30 -21.57 17.61
C GLN A 53 20.96 -20.33 16.76
N GLN A 54 20.37 -20.52 15.58
CA GLN A 54 19.91 -19.41 14.75
C GLN A 54 18.75 -18.65 15.41
N LEU A 55 17.83 -19.38 16.05
CA LEU A 55 16.68 -18.77 16.72
C LEU A 55 17.14 -17.94 17.92
N SER A 56 18.08 -18.43 18.73
CA SER A 56 18.62 -17.68 19.87
C SER A 56 19.36 -16.41 19.44
N SER A 57 20.13 -16.47 18.34
CA SER A 57 20.78 -15.30 17.76
C SER A 57 19.77 -14.25 17.30
N LYS A 58 18.69 -14.64 16.61
CA LYS A 58 17.62 -13.71 16.19
C LYS A 58 16.84 -13.11 17.36
N ILE A 59 16.62 -13.87 18.43
CA ILE A 59 15.98 -13.36 19.65
C ILE A 59 16.84 -12.26 20.29
N GLN A 60 18.17 -12.45 20.34
CA GLN A 60 19.10 -11.43 20.84
C GLN A 60 19.10 -10.17 19.95
N GLU A 61 19.12 -10.33 18.62
CA GLU A 61 19.02 -9.24 17.65
C GLU A 61 17.72 -8.43 17.87
N SER A 62 16.58 -9.11 17.98
CA SER A 62 15.28 -8.47 18.24
C SER A 62 15.26 -7.71 19.57
N SER A 63 15.88 -8.26 20.62
CA SER A 63 15.94 -7.57 21.92
C SER A 63 16.80 -6.30 21.86
N THR A 64 17.86 -6.31 21.05
CA THR A 64 18.75 -5.16 20.85
C THR A 64 18.03 -4.04 20.09
N LEU A 65 17.33 -4.39 19.02
CA LEU A 65 16.51 -3.43 18.26
C LEU A 65 15.41 -2.82 19.14
N GLN A 66 14.77 -3.62 19.99
CA GLN A 66 13.74 -3.14 20.90
C GLN A 66 14.27 -2.12 21.93
N GLN A 67 15.50 -2.32 22.42
CA GLN A 67 16.19 -1.35 23.28
C GLN A 67 16.54 -0.06 22.53
N GLN A 68 16.97 -0.16 21.27
CA GLN A 68 17.27 1.02 20.45
C GLN A 68 16.02 1.86 20.17
N VAL A 69 14.89 1.21 19.88
CA VAL A 69 13.60 1.90 19.69
C VAL A 69 13.19 2.62 20.98
N ALA A 70 13.28 1.95 22.14
CA ALA A 70 12.97 2.58 23.43
C ALA A 70 13.89 3.78 23.75
N ALA A 71 15.17 3.71 23.39
CA ALA A 71 16.10 4.84 23.55
C ALA A 71 15.74 6.01 22.62
N LYS A 72 15.34 5.73 21.37
CA LYS A 72 14.91 6.75 20.41
C LYS A 72 13.58 7.39 20.80
N ASP A 73 12.64 6.63 21.36
CA ASP A 73 11.39 7.17 21.87
C ASP A 73 11.62 8.15 23.03
N LYS A 74 12.60 7.86 23.89
CA LYS A 74 13.02 8.78 24.97
C LYS A 74 13.63 10.07 24.41
N GLU A 75 14.49 9.97 23.40
CA GLU A 75 15.08 11.14 22.71
C GLU A 75 13.99 12.02 22.08
N VAL A 76 12.98 11.42 21.45
CA VAL A 76 11.83 12.14 20.87
C VAL A 76 10.98 12.81 21.96
N ALA A 77 10.78 12.15 23.11
CA ALA A 77 10.04 12.72 24.23
C ALA A 77 10.77 13.94 24.82
N ASP A 78 12.09 13.88 24.98
CA ASP A 78 12.92 14.98 25.50
C ASP A 78 12.92 16.18 24.53
N LEU A 79 12.94 15.94 23.21
CA LEU A 79 12.81 17.00 22.19
C LEU A 79 11.44 17.68 22.22
N LYS A 80 10.36 16.96 22.53
CA LYS A 80 9.01 17.52 22.65
C LYS A 80 8.80 18.32 23.95
N ALA A 81 9.57 18.03 24.99
CA ALA A 81 9.47 18.70 26.30
C ALA A 81 10.27 20.01 26.38
N LYS A 82 11.09 20.36 25.37
CA LYS A 82 11.85 21.61 25.33
C LYS A 82 10.95 22.76 24.81
N PRO A 83 10.63 23.78 25.62
CA PRO A 83 9.76 24.87 25.17
C PRO A 83 10.51 25.78 24.19
N ALA A 84 10.03 25.85 22.95
CA ALA A 84 10.38 26.93 22.03
C ALA A 84 9.53 28.15 22.38
N ALA A 85 10.19 29.20 22.89
CA ALA A 85 9.60 30.52 23.00
C ALA A 85 9.42 31.14 21.59
N ALA A 86 8.21 31.65 21.31
CA ALA A 86 7.81 32.43 20.12
C ALA A 86 7.96 31.71 18.77
N THR A 87 7.02 31.68 17.83
CA THR A 87 5.99 32.64 17.42
C THR A 87 4.97 31.88 16.56
N GLY A 88 3.71 32.31 16.58
CA GLY A 88 2.53 31.72 15.94
C GLY A 88 2.69 30.81 14.71
N VAL A 89 2.53 29.51 14.91
CA VAL A 89 2.16 28.57 13.85
C VAL A 89 0.76 28.05 14.14
N ARG A 90 -0.22 28.53 13.36
CA ARG A 90 -1.55 27.93 13.26
C ARG A 90 -1.42 26.60 12.52
N THR A 91 -1.71 25.50 13.19
CA THR A 91 -1.88 24.19 12.55
C THR A 91 -3.21 24.18 11.79
N LEU A 92 -3.15 24.12 10.46
CA LEU A 92 -4.30 23.92 9.57
C LEU A 92 -4.28 22.49 9.03
N ILE A 93 -5.26 21.70 9.50
CA ILE A 93 -5.87 20.48 8.94
C ILE A 93 -4.90 19.41 8.38
N GLY A 94 -4.77 18.28 9.11
CA GLY A 94 -4.19 17.02 8.58
C GLY A 94 -3.61 16.01 9.57
N ALA A 95 -3.52 16.29 10.87
CA ALA A 95 -3.01 15.35 11.88
C ALA A 95 -3.82 15.44 13.20
N GLN A 96 -3.97 14.30 13.91
CA GLN A 96 -4.82 14.18 15.09
C GLN A 96 -3.99 13.95 16.38
N GLN A 97 -4.43 14.57 17.48
CA GLN A 97 -4.27 14.03 18.84
C GLN A 97 -5.66 13.60 19.33
N ILE A 98 -5.80 12.35 19.80
CA ILE A 98 -7.07 11.75 20.22
C ILE A 98 -7.17 11.75 21.75
N PRO A 99 -8.28 12.24 22.32
CA PRO A 99 -8.89 11.66 23.52
C PRO A 99 -10.10 10.80 23.13
N THR A 100 -10.25 9.66 23.81
CA THR A 100 -11.27 8.62 23.63
C THR A 100 -12.69 9.17 23.38
N PRO A 101 -13.42 8.72 22.34
CA PRO A 101 -14.80 9.11 22.13
C PRO A 101 -15.72 8.48 23.18
N THR A 102 -16.63 9.28 23.73
CA THR A 102 -17.78 8.84 24.53
C THR A 102 -18.63 7.85 23.71
N PRO A 103 -19.26 6.82 24.32
CA PRO A 103 -20.07 5.86 23.58
C PRO A 103 -21.13 6.55 22.72
N ARG A 104 -21.24 6.13 21.45
CA ARG A 104 -22.28 6.58 20.53
C ARG A 104 -23.66 6.29 21.15
N PRO A 105 -24.58 7.26 21.22
CA PRO A 105 -25.95 6.99 21.68
C PRO A 105 -26.62 5.96 20.77
N THR A 106 -27.28 4.99 21.39
CA THR A 106 -28.13 4.00 20.72
C THR A 106 -29.16 4.72 19.84
N ALA A 107 -29.26 4.33 18.57
CA ALA A 107 -30.20 4.92 17.62
C ALA A 107 -31.63 4.84 18.16
N THR A 108 -32.28 6.00 18.26
CA THR A 108 -33.71 6.08 18.55
C THR A 108 -34.49 5.41 17.41
N PRO A 109 -35.44 4.51 17.71
CA PRO A 109 -36.31 3.93 16.69
C PRO A 109 -37.05 5.03 15.92
N LEU A 110 -37.12 4.90 14.60
CA LEU A 110 -37.91 5.80 13.75
C LEU A 110 -39.39 5.78 14.19
N PRO A 111 -40.08 6.92 14.21
CA PRO A 111 -41.51 6.99 14.49
C PRO A 111 -42.30 6.09 13.52
N PRO A 112 -43.33 5.38 13.98
CA PRO A 112 -44.23 4.64 13.10
C PRO A 112 -44.91 5.59 12.12
N GLY A 113 -44.80 5.32 10.81
CA GLY A 113 -45.53 6.05 9.76
C GLY A 113 -44.69 6.82 8.74
N VAL A 114 -43.35 6.76 8.80
CA VAL A 114 -42.52 7.35 7.74
C VAL A 114 -42.55 6.44 6.50
N PRO A 115 -42.99 6.93 5.32
CA PRO A 115 -43.05 6.12 4.11
C PRO A 115 -41.65 5.66 3.72
N THR A 116 -41.54 4.37 3.37
CA THR A 116 -40.29 3.76 2.90
C THR A 116 -39.78 4.54 1.68
N PRO A 117 -38.49 4.96 1.66
CA PRO A 117 -37.93 5.65 0.51
C PRO A 117 -38.13 4.82 -0.77
N THR A 118 -38.87 5.36 -1.72
CA THR A 118 -39.02 4.74 -3.05
C THR A 118 -37.65 4.66 -3.70
N ALA A 119 -37.25 3.45 -4.10
CA ALA A 119 -35.96 3.20 -4.74
C ALA A 119 -35.76 4.17 -5.92
N ALA A 120 -34.62 4.86 -5.92
CA ALA A 120 -34.27 5.78 -6.99
C ALA A 120 -34.22 5.03 -8.33
N PRO A 121 -34.72 5.62 -9.43
CA PRO A 121 -34.70 4.97 -10.74
C PRO A 121 -33.26 4.64 -11.17
N ALA A 122 -33.07 3.46 -11.73
CA ALA A 122 -31.78 3.01 -12.24
C ALA A 122 -31.25 4.01 -13.29
N VAL A 123 -30.03 4.52 -13.05
CA VAL A 123 -29.34 5.41 -13.99
C VAL A 123 -29.06 4.60 -15.27
N ARG A 124 -29.75 4.91 -16.36
CA ARG A 124 -29.44 4.34 -17.67
C ARG A 124 -28.16 4.99 -18.18
N VAL A 125 -27.09 4.20 -18.34
CA VAL A 125 -25.86 4.65 -19.00
C VAL A 125 -26.23 5.04 -20.45
N PRO A 126 -25.83 6.23 -20.93
CA PRO A 126 -26.07 6.63 -22.31
C PRO A 126 -25.50 5.57 -23.29
N PRO A 127 -26.24 5.18 -24.33
CA PRO A 127 -25.82 4.13 -25.27
C PRO A 127 -24.54 4.45 -26.06
N GLU A 128 -24.12 5.72 -26.07
CA GLU A 128 -22.91 6.20 -26.74
C GLU A 128 -21.60 5.70 -26.10
N ILE A 129 -21.62 5.31 -24.82
CA ILE A 129 -20.44 4.75 -24.12
C ILE A 129 -20.30 3.23 -24.35
N ALA A 130 -21.35 2.57 -24.84
CA ALA A 130 -21.43 1.10 -24.78
C ALA A 130 -20.63 0.35 -25.86
N ASN A 131 -20.11 1.02 -26.89
CA ASN A 131 -19.65 0.32 -28.11
C ASN A 131 -18.23 0.66 -28.61
N GLU A 132 -17.52 1.62 -28.01
CA GLU A 132 -16.13 1.89 -28.41
C GLU A 132 -15.15 1.14 -27.50
N VAL A 133 -14.63 0.02 -28.00
CA VAL A 133 -13.47 -0.64 -27.38
C VAL A 133 -12.26 0.26 -27.63
N LEU A 134 -11.90 1.06 -26.64
CA LEU A 134 -10.68 1.88 -26.71
C LEU A 134 -9.47 0.96 -26.90
N PRO A 135 -8.50 1.32 -27.76
CA PRO A 135 -7.33 0.49 -28.06
C PRO A 135 -6.42 0.28 -26.84
N PHE A 136 -6.57 1.13 -25.83
CA PHE A 136 -5.81 1.05 -24.60
C PHE A 136 -6.71 1.24 -23.38
N VAL A 137 -6.45 0.46 -22.33
CA VAL A 137 -7.03 0.61 -20.99
C VAL A 137 -5.94 1.09 -20.04
N PHE A 138 -6.29 2.05 -19.19
CA PHE A 138 -5.38 2.64 -18.21
C PHE A 138 -5.88 2.34 -16.80
N TYR A 139 -4.99 1.84 -15.95
CA TYR A 139 -5.19 1.84 -14.49
C TYR A 139 -4.26 2.90 -13.91
N VAL A 140 -4.81 3.97 -13.32
CA VAL A 140 -4.03 5.14 -12.89
C VAL A 140 -4.26 5.43 -11.42
N GLU A 141 -3.17 5.58 -10.68
CA GLU A 141 -3.16 6.04 -9.30
C GLU A 141 -2.31 7.32 -9.20
N THR A 142 -2.81 8.29 -8.44
CA THR A 142 -1.98 9.41 -7.96
C THR A 142 -1.64 9.15 -6.51
N LEU A 143 -0.36 9.20 -6.16
CA LEU A 143 0.17 8.76 -4.88
C LEU A 143 0.88 9.92 -4.17
N ALA A 144 0.70 9.98 -2.86
CA ALA A 144 1.56 10.76 -1.99
C ALA A 144 2.91 10.04 -1.78
N THR A 145 4.00 10.80 -1.63
CA THR A 145 5.33 10.25 -1.36
C THR A 145 6.04 11.00 -0.23
N THR A 146 6.83 10.26 0.55
CA THR A 146 7.75 10.81 1.55
C THR A 146 9.03 11.35 0.91
N SER A 147 9.23 11.15 -0.40
CA SER A 147 10.29 11.84 -1.14
C SER A 147 10.10 13.34 -1.01
N VAL A 148 11.16 14.02 -0.58
CA VAL A 148 11.19 15.47 -0.41
C VAL A 148 11.06 16.14 -1.78
N GLY A 149 10.11 17.06 -1.89
CA GLY A 149 9.99 17.95 -3.04
C GLY A 149 11.16 18.92 -3.12
N ILE A 150 11.27 19.67 -4.22
CA ILE A 150 12.39 20.60 -4.41
C ILE A 150 12.46 21.69 -3.32
N ASP A 151 11.31 22.04 -2.75
CA ASP A 151 11.16 23.07 -1.73
C ASP A 151 11.21 22.52 -0.28
N GLY A 152 11.63 21.27 -0.10
CA GLY A 152 11.81 20.69 1.25
C GLY A 152 10.56 20.07 1.88
N TRP A 153 9.41 20.06 1.19
CA TRP A 153 8.17 19.49 1.71
C TRP A 153 7.97 18.03 1.28
N SER A 154 7.43 17.20 2.16
CA SER A 154 7.09 15.80 1.87
C SER A 154 5.77 15.39 2.52
N SER A 155 5.16 14.33 1.99
CA SER A 155 4.01 13.69 2.65
C SER A 155 4.48 12.92 3.89
N THR A 156 3.64 12.87 4.93
CA THR A 156 3.85 11.97 6.08
C THR A 156 3.55 10.51 5.76
N VAL A 157 2.83 10.25 4.67
CA VAL A 157 2.50 8.91 4.18
C VAL A 157 3.16 8.64 2.82
N ALA A 158 3.74 7.46 2.66
CA ALA A 158 4.40 7.04 1.43
C ALA A 158 3.54 6.06 0.64
N CYS A 159 3.43 6.28 -0.67
CA CYS A 159 2.83 5.35 -1.64
C CYS A 159 1.35 5.04 -1.38
N VAL A 160 0.62 5.97 -0.77
CA VAL A 160 -0.83 5.86 -0.56
C VAL A 160 -1.54 6.68 -1.64
N PRO A 161 -2.58 6.12 -2.31
CA PRO A 161 -3.43 6.88 -3.20
C PRO A 161 -3.97 8.11 -2.51
N ASN A 162 -3.78 9.27 -3.14
CA ASN A 162 -4.21 10.54 -2.59
C ASN A 162 -4.69 11.44 -3.73
N THR A 163 -5.72 12.22 -3.43
CA THR A 163 -6.28 13.22 -4.35
C THR A 163 -5.99 14.63 -3.86
N VAL A 164 -5.38 14.82 -2.68
CA VAL A 164 -5.12 16.15 -2.11
C VAL A 164 -3.63 16.31 -1.81
N PHE A 165 -3.01 17.31 -2.42
CA PHE A 165 -1.59 17.60 -2.30
C PHE A 165 -1.37 19.06 -1.93
N LYS A 166 -0.33 19.34 -1.13
CA LYS A 166 0.08 20.71 -0.83
C LYS A 166 1.11 21.20 -1.84
N ARG A 167 1.22 22.52 -1.99
CA ARG A 167 2.33 23.14 -2.71
C ARG A 167 3.67 22.77 -2.06
N GLY A 168 4.73 22.70 -2.86
CA GLY A 168 6.06 22.22 -2.45
C GLY A 168 6.18 20.70 -2.30
N MET A 169 5.08 19.95 -2.23
CA MET A 169 5.12 18.48 -2.17
C MET A 169 5.48 17.89 -3.54
N LYS A 170 6.01 16.66 -3.51
CA LYS A 170 6.12 15.81 -4.68
C LYS A 170 4.88 14.92 -4.83
N LEU A 171 4.25 14.97 -5.99
CA LEU A 171 3.20 14.01 -6.37
C LEU A 171 3.79 12.94 -7.30
N VAL A 172 3.22 11.74 -7.27
CA VAL A 172 3.66 10.62 -8.11
C VAL A 172 2.46 10.01 -8.81
N TRP A 173 2.52 9.90 -10.13
CA TRP A 173 1.63 9.03 -10.88
C TRP A 173 2.23 7.64 -10.96
N ARG A 174 1.42 6.62 -10.69
CA ARG A 174 1.73 5.22 -10.94
C ARG A 174 0.60 4.62 -11.75
N PHE A 175 0.93 3.95 -12.85
CA PHE A 175 -0.10 3.42 -13.71
C PHE A 175 0.36 2.22 -14.54
N GLU A 176 -0.63 1.51 -15.04
CA GLU A 176 -0.49 0.42 -16.00
C GLU A 176 -1.29 0.76 -17.26
N VAL A 177 -0.78 0.31 -18.40
CA VAL A 177 -1.43 0.48 -19.70
C VAL A 177 -1.55 -0.90 -20.33
N PHE A 178 -2.76 -1.27 -20.74
CA PHE A 178 -3.05 -2.52 -21.42
C PHE A 178 -3.54 -2.21 -22.83
N ASP A 179 -2.94 -2.85 -23.82
CA ASP A 179 -3.41 -2.85 -25.19
C ASP A 179 -4.52 -3.88 -25.34
N THR A 180 -5.73 -3.42 -25.63
CA THR A 180 -6.92 -4.28 -25.71
C THR A 180 -6.95 -5.09 -27.00
N SER A 181 -6.24 -4.65 -28.04
CA SER A 181 -6.21 -5.34 -29.33
C SER A 181 -5.41 -6.64 -29.27
N VAL A 182 -4.34 -6.67 -28.46
CA VAL A 182 -3.48 -7.85 -28.28
C VAL A 182 -3.58 -8.48 -26.90
N GLY A 183 -4.31 -7.85 -25.96
CA GLY A 183 -4.47 -8.34 -24.59
C GLY A 183 -3.18 -8.32 -23.77
N LYS A 184 -2.25 -7.39 -24.05
CA LYS A 184 -0.94 -7.32 -23.40
C LYS A 184 -0.71 -6.00 -22.70
N ARG A 185 0.15 -6.01 -21.68
CA ARG A 185 0.63 -4.79 -21.02
C ARG A 185 1.62 -4.05 -21.91
N VAL A 186 1.43 -2.74 -22.07
CA VAL A 186 2.36 -1.87 -22.81
C VAL A 186 3.55 -1.52 -21.91
N THR A 187 4.76 -1.77 -22.41
CA THR A 187 6.03 -1.57 -21.68
C THR A 187 7.07 -0.84 -22.52
N ASP A 188 8.12 -0.31 -21.89
CA ASP A 188 9.23 0.33 -22.58
C ASP A 188 10.12 -0.66 -23.37
N LEU A 189 10.14 -1.93 -22.99
CA LEU A 189 10.86 -3.00 -23.71
C LEU A 189 10.41 -3.15 -25.16
N GLU A 190 9.15 -2.82 -25.44
CA GLU A 190 8.57 -2.86 -26.79
C GLU A 190 8.73 -1.53 -27.54
N GLY A 191 9.44 -0.55 -26.96
CA GLY A 191 9.68 0.77 -27.52
C GLY A 191 8.54 1.77 -27.26
N ALA A 192 7.63 1.48 -26.33
CA ALA A 192 6.60 2.44 -25.96
C ALA A 192 7.19 3.61 -25.15
N THR A 193 6.61 4.79 -25.33
CA THR A 193 6.93 5.99 -24.55
C THR A 193 5.67 6.54 -23.92
N VAL A 194 5.80 7.14 -22.73
CA VAL A 194 4.68 7.74 -22.02
C VAL A 194 5.03 9.13 -21.51
N LYS A 195 4.14 10.08 -21.78
CA LYS A 195 4.22 11.46 -21.32
C LYS A 195 2.98 11.85 -20.54
N ILE A 196 3.17 12.68 -19.53
CA ILE A 196 2.11 13.30 -18.76
C ILE A 196 2.13 14.80 -19.05
N ARG A 197 1.10 15.29 -19.73
CA ARG A 197 0.92 16.71 -20.04
C ARG A 197 0.18 17.38 -18.88
N LEU A 198 0.79 18.39 -18.28
CA LEU A 198 0.19 19.17 -17.21
C LEU A 198 -0.65 20.31 -17.78
N SER A 199 -1.61 20.83 -17.00
CA SER A 199 -2.51 21.89 -17.44
C SER A 199 -1.81 23.17 -17.93
N HIS A 200 -0.65 23.50 -17.37
CA HIS A 200 0.20 24.64 -17.78
C HIS A 200 1.12 24.34 -18.97
N GLY A 201 1.04 23.13 -19.54
CA GLY A 201 1.80 22.77 -20.72
C GLY A 201 3.22 22.26 -20.48
N GLU A 202 3.55 21.81 -19.28
CA GLU A 202 4.76 21.02 -19.03
C GLU A 202 4.52 19.55 -19.40
N ASP A 203 5.56 18.89 -19.94
CA ASP A 203 5.58 17.45 -20.18
C ASP A 203 6.45 16.76 -19.11
N VAL A 204 5.86 15.84 -18.36
CA VAL A 204 6.58 14.95 -17.45
C VAL A 204 6.73 13.58 -18.12
N THR A 205 7.96 13.14 -18.34
CA THR A 205 8.21 11.81 -18.94
C THR A 205 8.09 10.72 -17.88
N ALA A 206 7.24 9.73 -18.14
CA ALA A 206 7.12 8.57 -17.26
C ALA A 206 8.19 7.52 -17.61
N ARG A 207 8.62 6.77 -16.60
CA ARG A 207 9.60 5.69 -16.72
C ARG A 207 8.95 4.37 -16.32
N TYR A 208 9.21 3.31 -17.06
CA TYR A 208 8.79 1.97 -16.69
C TYR A 208 9.84 1.36 -15.76
N SER A 209 9.47 1.08 -14.51
CA SER A 209 10.44 0.61 -13.52
C SER A 209 9.80 -0.19 -12.39
N ARG A 210 10.63 -0.93 -11.64
CA ARG A 210 10.21 -1.59 -10.39
C ARG A 210 10.29 -0.62 -9.22
N ARG A 211 9.21 -0.54 -8.44
CA ARG A 211 9.23 0.18 -7.17
C ARG A 211 10.30 -0.40 -6.22
N GLY A 212 11.27 0.41 -5.80
CA GLY A 212 12.29 0.03 -4.83
C GLY A 212 13.11 -1.21 -5.24
N GLY A 213 13.22 -1.50 -6.55
CA GLY A 213 13.95 -2.65 -7.08
C GLY A 213 13.26 -4.01 -6.92
N VAL A 214 12.26 -4.13 -6.04
CA VAL A 214 11.57 -5.41 -5.73
C VAL A 214 10.07 -5.42 -6.06
N GLY A 215 9.45 -4.27 -6.32
CA GLY A 215 8.03 -4.17 -6.63
C GLY A 215 7.65 -4.62 -8.05
N PRO A 216 6.34 -4.59 -8.37
CA PRO A 216 5.86 -4.82 -9.73
C PRO A 216 6.41 -3.76 -10.69
N TRP A 217 6.52 -4.14 -11.96
CA TRP A 217 6.87 -3.21 -13.04
C TRP A 217 5.66 -2.36 -13.40
N THR A 218 5.81 -1.05 -13.30
CA THR A 218 4.75 -0.08 -13.59
C THR A 218 5.34 1.15 -14.27
N TRP A 219 4.52 1.88 -15.01
CA TRP A 219 4.87 3.25 -15.39
C TRP A 219 4.78 4.16 -14.18
N ALA A 220 5.78 5.02 -13.99
CA ALA A 220 5.80 6.00 -12.93
C ALA A 220 6.41 7.32 -13.37
N ALA A 221 5.85 8.41 -12.87
CA ALA A 221 6.37 9.76 -13.03
C ALA A 221 6.19 10.52 -11.72
N GLY A 222 7.16 11.35 -11.36
CA GLY A 222 7.05 12.25 -10.21
C GLY A 222 7.16 13.69 -10.66
N TRP A 223 6.37 14.56 -10.04
CA TRP A 223 6.42 16.00 -10.29
C TRP A 223 6.39 16.76 -8.96
N ASN A 224 7.24 17.78 -8.86
CA ASN A 224 7.28 18.65 -7.68
C ASN A 224 6.29 19.78 -7.93
N ILE A 225 5.33 19.97 -7.04
CA ILE A 225 4.33 21.04 -7.13
C ILE A 225 5.02 22.33 -6.71
N PRO A 226 5.14 23.35 -7.59
CA PRO A 226 5.75 24.62 -7.21
C PRO A 226 5.03 25.30 -6.04
N LEU A 227 5.76 26.05 -5.22
CA LEU A 227 5.19 26.83 -4.10
C LEU A 227 4.18 27.89 -4.56
N ASP A 228 4.23 28.33 -5.81
CA ASP A 228 3.35 29.31 -6.42
C ASP A 228 2.27 28.68 -7.33
N TYR A 229 2.18 27.35 -7.38
CA TYR A 229 1.20 26.68 -8.22
C TYR A 229 -0.25 27.03 -7.80
N PRO A 230 -1.18 27.27 -8.75
CA PRO A 230 -2.56 27.60 -8.42
C PRO A 230 -3.24 26.55 -7.55
N LEU A 231 -4.03 27.02 -6.57
CA LEU A 231 -4.86 26.14 -5.75
C LEU A 231 -6.09 25.65 -6.52
N GLY A 232 -6.60 24.49 -6.12
CA GLY A 232 -7.81 23.88 -6.69
C GLY A 232 -7.52 22.66 -7.55
N ALA A 233 -8.41 22.37 -8.49
CA ALA A 233 -8.34 21.16 -9.30
C ALA A 233 -7.12 21.17 -10.23
N PHE A 234 -6.39 20.07 -10.24
CA PHE A 234 -5.21 19.86 -11.06
C PHE A 234 -5.53 18.93 -12.22
N ALA A 235 -5.54 19.48 -13.43
CA ALA A 235 -5.74 18.73 -14.66
C ALA A 235 -4.40 18.23 -15.22
N TYR A 236 -4.40 16.99 -15.69
CA TYR A 236 -3.28 16.35 -16.37
C TYR A 236 -3.80 15.33 -17.39
N LYS A 237 -2.98 14.97 -18.39
CA LYS A 237 -3.31 13.91 -19.35
C LYS A 237 -2.12 12.97 -19.52
N ILE A 238 -2.37 11.67 -19.55
CA ILE A 238 -1.34 10.67 -19.83
C ILE A 238 -1.48 10.22 -21.27
N SER A 239 -0.42 10.31 -22.07
CA SER A 239 -0.38 9.84 -23.45
C SER A 239 0.68 8.77 -23.61
N VAL A 240 0.27 7.59 -24.09
CA VAL A 240 1.16 6.51 -24.50
C VAL A 240 1.32 6.53 -26.01
N THR A 241 2.52 6.27 -26.49
CA THR A 241 2.82 6.02 -27.90
C THR A 241 3.60 4.73 -28.01
N THR A 242 3.05 3.72 -28.68
CA THR A 242 3.71 2.44 -28.95
C THR A 242 4.65 2.56 -30.14
N LYS A 243 5.56 1.59 -30.30
CA LYS A 243 6.57 1.60 -31.37
C LYS A 243 5.98 1.59 -32.79
N ASP A 244 4.80 1.02 -32.96
CA ASP A 244 4.01 1.02 -34.20
C ASP A 244 3.27 2.35 -34.45
N GLY A 245 3.44 3.34 -33.58
CA GLY A 245 2.86 4.68 -33.72
C GLY A 245 1.44 4.81 -33.19
N ARG A 246 0.82 3.74 -32.68
CA ARG A 246 -0.51 3.87 -32.04
C ARG A 246 -0.40 4.68 -30.76
N THR A 247 -1.46 5.42 -30.47
CA THR A 247 -1.53 6.30 -29.30
C THR A 247 -2.77 6.03 -28.47
N GLY A 248 -2.63 6.14 -27.16
CA GLY A 248 -3.74 6.12 -26.22
C GLY A 248 -3.63 7.30 -25.26
N THR A 249 -4.77 7.83 -24.83
CA THR A 249 -4.79 8.95 -23.89
C THR A 249 -5.73 8.64 -22.73
N PHE A 250 -5.25 8.87 -21.52
CA PHE A 250 -6.06 8.97 -20.32
C PHE A 250 -6.23 10.44 -19.95
N ASP A 251 -7.48 10.85 -19.77
CA ASP A 251 -7.88 12.21 -19.39
C ASP A 251 -8.90 12.09 -18.24
N PRO A 252 -8.50 12.37 -16.98
CA PRO A 252 -9.36 12.19 -15.81
C PRO A 252 -10.63 13.06 -15.87
N ASP A 253 -10.60 14.18 -16.59
CA ASP A 253 -11.76 15.06 -16.76
C ASP A 253 -12.82 14.45 -17.71
N LYS A 254 -12.41 13.46 -18.53
CA LYS A 254 -13.28 12.75 -19.47
C LYS A 254 -13.68 11.36 -19.00
N VAL A 255 -13.09 10.87 -17.91
CA VAL A 255 -13.54 9.61 -17.29
C VAL A 255 -14.90 9.89 -16.67
N ALA A 256 -15.95 9.45 -17.34
CA ALA A 256 -17.31 9.45 -16.79
C ALA A 256 -17.34 8.49 -15.59
N LEU A 257 -16.98 8.98 -14.41
CA LEU A 257 -17.39 8.33 -13.17
C LEU A 257 -18.92 8.25 -13.22
N VAL A 258 -19.48 7.10 -12.86
CA VAL A 258 -20.94 6.91 -12.73
C VAL A 258 -21.46 7.99 -11.79
N ARG A 259 -21.89 9.12 -12.35
CA ARG A 259 -22.43 10.25 -11.60
C ARG A 259 -23.86 9.90 -11.25
N ALA A 260 -24.21 9.99 -9.97
CA ALA A 260 -25.61 10.18 -9.62
C ALA A 260 -26.08 11.48 -10.30
N ALA A 261 -27.24 11.46 -10.97
CA ALA A 261 -27.76 12.57 -11.76
C ALA A 261 -27.97 13.89 -10.97
N THR A 262 -27.78 13.86 -9.66
CA THR A 262 -27.90 15.00 -8.73
C THR A 262 -26.56 15.61 -8.31
N ALA A 263 -25.41 15.06 -8.73
CA ALA A 263 -24.12 15.68 -8.45
C ALA A 263 -23.95 16.93 -9.31
N THR A 264 -24.09 18.11 -8.70
CA THR A 264 -23.67 19.38 -9.32
C THR A 264 -22.21 19.28 -9.78
N ALA A 265 -21.85 19.99 -10.84
CA ALA A 265 -20.56 19.88 -11.55
C ALA A 265 -19.29 20.10 -10.70
N ALA A 266 -19.43 20.38 -9.40
CA ALA A 266 -18.36 20.59 -8.42
C ALA A 266 -18.35 19.54 -7.27
N GLY A 267 -19.12 18.45 -7.37
CA GLY A 267 -19.27 17.46 -6.31
C GLY A 267 -18.17 16.38 -6.28
N ILE A 268 -17.37 16.37 -5.21
CA ILE A 268 -16.49 15.27 -4.72
C ILE A 268 -15.69 14.55 -5.83
N ASP A 269 -15.17 15.34 -6.76
CA ASP A 269 -14.46 14.81 -7.91
C ASP A 269 -13.20 14.08 -7.42
N SER A 270 -12.96 12.84 -7.89
CA SER A 270 -11.72 12.08 -7.59
C SER A 270 -10.47 12.71 -8.23
N ARG A 271 -10.59 13.96 -8.69
CA ARG A 271 -9.54 14.77 -9.28
C ARG A 271 -8.55 15.16 -8.23
N VAL A 272 -7.31 15.30 -8.69
CA VAL A 272 -6.23 15.83 -7.87
C VAL A 272 -6.53 17.29 -7.54
N GLN A 273 -6.35 17.66 -6.27
CA GLN A 273 -6.53 18.99 -5.72
C GLN A 273 -5.21 19.47 -5.13
N ILE A 274 -4.84 20.70 -5.45
CA ILE A 274 -3.72 21.42 -4.84
C ILE A 274 -4.26 22.36 -3.77
N ILE A 275 -3.80 22.18 -2.55
CA ILE A 275 -4.18 22.97 -1.39
C ILE A 275 -2.95 23.66 -0.79
N ASP A 276 -3.20 24.54 0.19
CA ASP A 276 -2.17 25.16 1.01
C ASP A 276 -1.62 24.20 2.08
#